data_AF-A0A1H0YDL0-F1
#
_entry.id   AF-A0A1H0YDL0-F1
#
_cell.length_a   1.000
_cell.length_b   1.000
_cell.length_c   1.000
_cell.angle_alpha   90.00
_cell.angle_beta   90.00
_cell.angle_gamma   90.00
#
_symmetry.space_group_name_H-M   'P 1'
#
loop_
_entity.id
_entity.type
_entity.pdbx_description
1 polymer ?
#
loop_
_entity_poly.entity_id
_entity_poly.type
_entity_poly.pdbx_seq_one_letter_code
_entity_poly.pdbx_strand_id
1 'polypeptide(L)'
;MKKIVLMSIILLLTTGDAVSQKQQEEMSALASTLTGSDMEVENWEVTIKEQMSKDRVKQLIKKLKTKNSQMVTSKEAENSIKYSFGYINKKTNINETYNIVIPKDDKYQAQFTVVLEGNSWNKSIKKDYLNRLESVQYDFFSDNSTKFACITTTLSGKLGSVYFLNRIKESLNLQNIDEQSDTVENSMLTKVVYGYTPLWDQKITIMDKPMNLQLAFKDIENGKTKLTIGTPILITEY
;
A
#
# COMPACT_ATOMS: atom_id res chain seq x y z
N MET A 1 -61.34 -2.91 -32.94
CA MET A 1 -60.11 -3.73 -32.81
C MET A 1 -58.94 -2.98 -33.43
N LYS A 2 -57.73 -3.06 -32.83
CA LYS A 2 -56.53 -2.20 -32.99
C LYS A 2 -56.64 -0.91 -32.15
N LYS A 3 -56.47 -0.91 -30.83
CA LYS A 3 -55.31 -1.31 -29.99
C LYS A 3 -53.98 -0.71 -30.46
N ILE A 4 -53.58 0.34 -29.72
CA ILE A 4 -52.25 0.58 -29.16
C ILE A 4 -51.18 1.05 -30.16
N VAL A 5 -50.23 1.81 -29.61
CA VAL A 5 -48.97 2.32 -30.20
C VAL A 5 -49.04 3.77 -30.70
N LEU A 6 -49.15 4.71 -29.76
CA LEU A 6 -48.38 5.95 -29.84
C LEU A 6 -48.16 6.56 -28.44
N MET A 7 -47.63 5.75 -27.53
CA MET A 7 -47.22 6.25 -26.20
C MET A 7 -46.06 5.39 -25.70
N SER A 8 -44.88 5.60 -26.27
CA SER A 8 -43.60 5.08 -25.75
C SER A 8 -42.45 5.71 -26.55
N ILE A 9 -41.34 5.94 -25.85
CA ILE A 9 -40.05 6.47 -26.33
C ILE A 9 -39.91 8.00 -26.17
N ILE A 10 -40.15 8.48 -24.95
CA ILE A 10 -39.24 9.43 -24.31
C ILE A 10 -38.76 8.72 -23.05
N LEU A 11 -37.84 7.77 -23.23
CA LEU A 11 -37.13 7.11 -22.13
C LEU A 11 -35.68 7.58 -22.21
N LEU A 12 -35.35 8.55 -21.36
CA LEU A 12 -34.11 8.62 -20.59
C LEU A 12 -32.86 8.08 -21.31
N LEU A 13 -32.29 8.89 -22.20
CA LEU A 13 -30.84 8.89 -22.44
C LEU A 13 -30.19 9.97 -21.58
N THR A 14 -30.40 9.89 -20.26
CA THR A 14 -29.33 10.28 -19.36
C THR A 14 -28.41 9.08 -19.33
N THR A 15 -27.43 9.03 -20.24
CA THR A 15 -26.19 8.31 -19.95
C THR A 15 -25.62 9.00 -18.73
N GLY A 16 -26.09 8.59 -17.56
CA GLY A 16 -25.31 8.76 -16.36
C GLY A 16 -24.00 8.09 -16.71
N ASP A 17 -22.95 8.89 -16.81
CA ASP A 17 -21.61 8.39 -16.61
C ASP A 17 -21.65 7.79 -15.20
N ALA A 18 -22.11 6.55 -15.10
CA ALA A 18 -21.59 5.61 -14.14
C ALA A 18 -20.13 5.47 -14.55
N VAL A 19 -19.34 6.49 -14.22
CA VAL A 19 -17.94 6.37 -13.94
C VAL A 19 -17.91 5.28 -12.91
N SER A 20 -17.77 4.04 -13.36
CA SER A 20 -17.24 2.96 -12.56
C SER A 20 -15.98 3.57 -11.99
N GLN A 21 -16.08 4.06 -10.76
CA GLN A 21 -15.02 4.75 -10.07
C GLN A 21 -13.90 3.74 -10.02
N LYS A 22 -12.98 3.84 -11.01
CA LYS A 22 -11.94 2.85 -11.22
C LYS A 22 -11.23 2.80 -9.88
N GLN A 23 -11.38 1.67 -9.19
CA GLN A 23 -10.98 1.49 -7.82
C GLN A 23 -9.53 1.97 -7.72
N GLN A 24 -9.34 3.14 -7.11
CA GLN A 24 -8.06 3.82 -7.20
C GLN A 24 -7.07 2.98 -6.42
N GLU A 25 -5.97 2.61 -7.08
CA GLU A 25 -4.87 1.87 -6.46
C GLU A 25 -4.47 2.52 -5.12
N GLU A 26 -4.28 1.71 -4.09
CA GLU A 26 -4.25 2.15 -2.69
C GLU A 26 -3.18 3.21 -2.43
N MET A 27 -1.93 3.00 -2.87
CA MET A 27 -0.86 3.98 -2.69
C MET A 27 -1.18 5.29 -3.42
N SER A 28 -1.70 5.18 -4.64
CA SER A 28 -2.13 6.32 -5.43
C SER A 28 -3.26 7.09 -4.75
N ALA A 29 -4.19 6.43 -4.07
CA ALA A 29 -5.27 7.04 -3.30
C ALA A 29 -4.71 7.80 -2.09
N LEU A 30 -3.89 7.13 -1.27
CA LEU A 30 -3.25 7.71 -0.10
C LEU A 30 -2.43 8.96 -0.45
N ALA A 31 -1.59 8.88 -1.48
CA ALA A 31 -0.78 10.00 -1.91
C ALA A 31 -1.61 11.15 -2.50
N SER A 32 -2.74 10.86 -3.14
CA SER A 32 -3.65 11.90 -3.64
C SER A 32 -4.34 12.65 -2.48
N THR A 33 -4.70 11.96 -1.40
CA THR A 33 -5.26 12.59 -0.20
C THR A 33 -4.26 13.53 0.48
N LEU A 34 -3.00 13.14 0.56
CA LEU A 34 -1.92 13.98 1.12
C LEU A 34 -1.65 15.20 0.24
N THR A 35 -1.36 14.97 -1.04
CA THR A 35 -1.01 16.06 -1.98
C THR A 35 -2.18 17.02 -2.22
N GLY A 36 -3.43 16.53 -2.19
CA GLY A 36 -4.62 17.39 -2.24
C GLY A 36 -4.88 18.21 -0.97
N SER A 37 -4.15 17.93 0.11
CA SER A 37 -4.18 18.68 1.37
C SER A 37 -2.93 19.56 1.54
N ASP A 38 -2.20 19.83 0.45
CA ASP A 38 -0.93 20.56 0.42
C ASP A 38 0.15 19.97 1.36
N MET A 39 0.10 18.65 1.57
CA MET A 39 1.08 17.92 2.38
C MET A 39 2.14 17.26 1.50
N GLU A 40 3.40 17.38 1.93
CA GLU A 40 4.51 16.73 1.28
C GLU A 40 4.60 15.25 1.71
N VAL A 41 4.83 14.38 0.73
CA VAL A 41 5.14 12.98 0.97
C VAL A 41 6.63 12.86 1.23
N GLU A 42 7.00 12.39 2.42
CA GLU A 42 8.40 12.25 2.82
C GLU A 42 8.96 10.86 2.53
N ASN A 43 8.09 9.85 2.61
CA ASN A 43 8.42 8.47 2.27
C ASN A 43 7.15 7.74 1.83
N TRP A 44 7.29 6.82 0.88
CA TRP A 44 6.26 5.87 0.53
C TRP A 44 6.89 4.52 0.19
N GLU A 45 6.16 3.46 0.49
CA GLU A 45 6.56 2.07 0.24
C GLU A 45 5.34 1.25 -0.19
N VAL A 46 5.51 0.43 -1.21
CA VAL A 46 4.59 -0.66 -1.55
C VAL A 46 5.31 -1.98 -1.50
N THR A 47 4.84 -2.86 -0.63
CA THR A 47 5.38 -4.20 -0.43
C THR A 47 4.40 -5.23 -0.97
N ILE A 48 4.83 -6.07 -1.90
CA ILE A 48 4.06 -7.21 -2.42
C ILE A 48 4.76 -8.48 -1.93
N LYS A 49 4.02 -9.41 -1.33
CA LYS A 49 4.58 -10.67 -0.84
C LYS A 49 3.69 -11.86 -1.17
N GLU A 50 4.32 -13.00 -1.42
CA GLU A 50 3.62 -14.25 -1.72
C GLU A 50 4.43 -15.44 -1.20
N GLN A 51 3.71 -16.45 -0.70
CA GLN A 51 4.28 -17.75 -0.36
C GLN A 51 4.32 -18.62 -1.62
N MET A 52 5.48 -19.19 -1.91
CA MET A 52 5.77 -19.90 -3.15
C MET A 52 6.53 -21.20 -2.88
N SER A 53 6.45 -22.13 -3.83
CA SER A 53 7.27 -23.34 -3.79
C SER A 53 8.77 -23.00 -3.87
N LYS A 54 9.61 -23.80 -3.20
CA LYS A 54 11.07 -23.61 -3.23
C LYS A 54 11.62 -23.63 -4.66
N ASP A 55 11.04 -24.44 -5.55
CA ASP A 55 11.46 -24.52 -6.95
C ASP A 55 11.10 -23.28 -7.76
N ARG A 56 9.92 -22.70 -7.53
CA ARG A 56 9.55 -21.41 -8.14
C ARG A 56 10.52 -20.32 -7.71
N VAL A 57 10.84 -20.25 -6.42
CA VAL A 57 11.79 -19.28 -5.88
C VAL A 57 13.21 -19.48 -6.43
N LYS A 58 13.68 -20.73 -6.60
CA LYS A 58 14.98 -21.00 -7.28
C LYS A 58 15.01 -20.46 -8.71
N GLN A 59 13.90 -20.59 -9.46
CA GLN A 59 13.79 -20.00 -10.81
C GLN A 59 13.84 -18.47 -10.75
N LEU A 60 13.17 -17.86 -9.77
CA LEU A 60 13.21 -16.41 -9.55
C LEU A 60 14.62 -15.92 -9.21
N ILE A 61 15.35 -16.62 -8.34
CA ILE A 61 16.76 -16.32 -8.04
C ILE A 61 17.58 -16.32 -9.33
N LYS A 62 17.40 -17.32 -10.20
CA LYS A 62 18.11 -17.37 -11.49
C LYS A 62 17.75 -16.17 -12.38
N LYS A 63 16.45 -15.85 -12.52
CA LYS A 63 15.96 -14.69 -13.28
C LYS A 63 16.52 -13.36 -12.74
N LEU A 64 16.51 -13.18 -11.42
CA LEU A 64 17.01 -11.98 -10.75
C LEU A 64 18.53 -11.84 -10.84
N LYS A 65 19.29 -12.93 -10.69
CA LYS A 65 20.74 -12.93 -10.92
C LYS A 65 21.10 -12.51 -12.35
N THR A 66 20.30 -12.90 -13.35
CA THR A 66 20.54 -12.48 -14.74
C THR A 66 20.13 -11.03 -15.02
N LYS A 67 19.08 -10.51 -14.36
CA LYS A 67 18.60 -9.13 -14.56
C LYS A 67 19.41 -8.10 -13.74
N ASN A 68 19.81 -8.44 -12.51
CA ASN A 68 20.28 -7.51 -11.48
C ASN A 68 21.64 -7.95 -10.90
N SER A 69 22.71 -7.79 -11.66
CA SER A 69 24.09 -8.16 -11.24
C SER A 69 24.68 -7.27 -10.14
N GLN A 70 23.97 -6.23 -9.69
CA GLN A 70 24.59 -5.09 -8.99
C GLN A 70 24.60 -5.18 -7.46
N MET A 71 23.65 -5.88 -6.82
CA MET A 71 23.65 -6.07 -5.36
C MET A 71 22.94 -7.37 -4.99
N VAL A 72 23.71 -8.44 -4.76
CA VAL A 72 23.19 -9.70 -4.20
C VAL A 72 23.79 -9.87 -2.82
N THR A 73 22.97 -9.85 -1.78
CA THR A 73 23.39 -10.34 -0.47
C THR A 73 22.71 -11.66 -0.21
N SER A 74 23.48 -12.67 0.20
CA SER A 74 22.97 -13.94 0.69
C SER A 74 23.42 -14.12 2.12
N LYS A 75 22.45 -14.27 3.04
CA LYS A 75 22.73 -14.57 4.44
C LYS A 75 22.09 -15.89 4.80
N GLU A 76 22.91 -16.83 5.25
CA GLU A 76 22.43 -18.04 5.87
C GLU A 76 22.20 -17.78 7.36
N ALA A 77 21.00 -18.13 7.82
CA ALA A 77 20.63 -18.13 9.23
C ALA A 77 20.39 -19.58 9.70
N GLU A 78 20.17 -19.75 11.00
CA GLU A 78 19.95 -21.07 11.60
C GLU A 78 18.83 -21.85 10.90
N ASN A 79 17.70 -21.19 10.60
CA ASN A 79 16.49 -21.83 10.06
C ASN A 79 16.13 -21.44 8.62
N SER A 80 16.89 -20.55 7.98
CA SER A 80 16.53 -20.02 6.65
C SER A 80 17.74 -19.52 5.88
N ILE A 81 17.63 -19.52 4.55
CA ILE A 81 18.53 -18.79 3.66
C ILE A 81 17.80 -17.56 3.13
N LYS A 82 18.41 -16.39 3.26
CA LYS A 82 17.86 -15.12 2.77
C LYS A 82 18.67 -14.61 1.59
N TYR A 83 17.98 -14.21 0.51
CA TYR A 83 18.57 -13.46 -0.59
C TYR A 83 17.92 -12.10 -0.69
N SER A 84 18.71 -11.06 -0.91
CA SER A 84 18.22 -9.71 -1.20
C SER A 84 18.90 -9.17 -2.46
N PHE A 85 18.08 -8.65 -3.37
CA PHE A 85 18.50 -8.02 -4.62
C PHE A 85 18.04 -6.57 -4.62
N GLY A 86 18.97 -5.63 -4.69
CA GLY A 86 18.66 -4.20 -4.81
C GLY A 86 18.73 -3.72 -6.25
N TYR A 87 17.77 -2.90 -6.66
CA TYR A 87 17.76 -2.20 -7.94
C TYR A 87 17.33 -0.74 -7.74
N ILE A 88 18.23 0.18 -8.05
CA ILE A 88 17.93 1.62 -8.02
C ILE A 88 17.64 2.05 -9.45
N ASN A 89 16.38 2.36 -9.75
CA ASN A 89 16.03 2.91 -11.05
C ASN A 89 16.37 4.41 -11.10
N LYS A 90 17.59 4.71 -11.56
CA LYS A 90 18.10 6.09 -11.70
C LYS A 90 17.23 7.00 -12.58
N LYS A 91 16.32 6.45 -13.40
CA LYS A 91 15.40 7.24 -14.24
C LYS A 91 14.12 7.64 -13.53
N THR A 92 13.63 6.81 -12.60
CA THR A 92 12.31 7.01 -11.99
C THR A 92 12.37 7.44 -10.52
N ASN A 93 13.56 7.48 -9.90
CA ASN A 93 13.74 7.71 -8.46
C ASN A 93 12.90 6.75 -7.59
N ILE A 94 12.65 5.55 -8.10
CA ILE A 94 12.00 4.46 -7.37
C ILE A 94 13.09 3.43 -7.07
N ASN A 95 13.26 3.14 -5.79
CA ASN A 95 14.09 2.03 -5.36
C ASN A 95 13.24 0.76 -5.36
N GLU A 96 13.85 -0.34 -5.77
CA GLU A 96 13.22 -1.63 -5.80
C GLU A 96 14.10 -2.66 -5.10
N THR A 97 13.52 -3.38 -4.14
CA THR A 97 14.21 -4.47 -3.44
C THR A 97 13.42 -5.76 -3.58
N TYR A 98 14.11 -6.83 -3.96
CA TYR A 98 13.56 -8.17 -4.04
C TYR A 98 14.16 -9.03 -2.94
N ASN A 99 13.32 -9.54 -2.04
CA ASN A 99 13.72 -10.36 -0.91
C ASN A 99 13.14 -11.76 -1.06
N ILE A 100 13.98 -12.75 -0.78
CA ILE A 100 13.63 -14.17 -0.81
C ILE A 100 14.03 -14.78 0.52
N VAL A 101 13.10 -15.47 1.17
CA VAL A 101 13.36 -16.25 2.38
C VAL A 101 13.02 -17.71 2.11
N ILE A 102 14.02 -18.59 2.17
CA ILE A 102 13.86 -20.03 1.98
C ILE A 102 14.07 -20.73 3.33
N PRO A 103 13.02 -21.30 3.94
CA PRO A 103 13.17 -22.12 5.14
C PRO A 103 14.04 -23.36 4.86
N LYS A 104 14.84 -23.77 5.84
CA LYS A 104 15.62 -25.02 5.76
C LYS A 104 14.75 -26.26 5.94
N ASP A 105 13.69 -26.17 6.74
CA ASP A 105 12.67 -27.22 6.85
C ASP A 105 11.80 -27.22 5.58
N ASP A 106 11.65 -28.40 4.96
CA ASP A 106 10.89 -28.62 3.73
C ASP A 106 9.38 -28.58 3.91
N LYS A 107 8.88 -28.59 5.16
CA LYS A 107 7.45 -28.42 5.46
C LYS A 107 6.95 -27.00 5.19
N TYR A 108 7.83 -26.00 5.16
CA TYR A 108 7.45 -24.61 4.96
C TYR A 108 7.75 -24.12 3.56
N GLN A 109 6.85 -23.29 3.04
CA GLN A 109 7.01 -22.61 1.76
C GLN A 109 8.05 -21.48 1.85
N ALA A 110 8.63 -21.14 0.72
CA ALA A 110 9.51 -20.00 0.63
C ALA A 110 8.67 -18.72 0.45
N GLN A 111 9.16 -17.60 0.95
CA GLN A 111 8.52 -16.31 0.78
C GLN A 111 9.29 -15.48 -0.25
N PHE A 112 8.55 -14.87 -1.17
CA PHE A 112 9.07 -13.84 -2.07
C PHE A 112 8.40 -12.50 -1.77
N THR A 113 9.21 -11.45 -1.67
CA THR A 113 8.76 -10.09 -1.37
C THR A 113 9.41 -9.10 -2.32
N VAL A 114 8.64 -8.18 -2.88
CA VAL A 114 9.13 -7.03 -3.63
C VAL A 114 8.70 -5.75 -2.93
N VAL A 115 9.64 -4.83 -2.77
CA VAL A 115 9.42 -3.51 -2.16
C VAL A 115 9.70 -2.46 -3.22
N LEU A 116 8.73 -1.57 -3.47
CA LEU A 116 8.88 -0.37 -4.27
C LEU A 116 8.80 0.84 -3.33
N GLU A 117 9.79 1.70 -3.32
CA GLU A 117 9.83 2.82 -2.38
C GLU A 117 10.39 4.11 -3.01
N GLY A 118 10.07 5.23 -2.38
CA GLY A 118 10.58 6.54 -2.76
C GLY A 118 10.34 7.58 -1.67
N ASN A 119 11.03 8.71 -1.79
CA ASN A 119 11.06 9.79 -0.80
C ASN A 119 10.28 11.05 -1.22
N SER A 120 9.49 10.95 -2.28
CA SER A 120 8.65 12.03 -2.79
C SER A 120 7.53 11.46 -3.66
N TRP A 121 6.47 12.25 -3.86
CA TRP A 121 5.37 11.87 -4.73
C TRP A 121 4.89 13.03 -5.59
N ASN A 122 4.77 12.80 -6.89
CA ASN A 122 4.19 13.74 -7.85
C ASN A 122 3.57 12.97 -9.02
N LYS A 123 3.00 13.69 -10.00
CA LYS A 123 2.34 13.08 -11.17
C LYS A 123 3.27 12.17 -12.00
N SER A 124 4.55 12.53 -12.13
CA SER A 124 5.53 11.69 -12.84
C SER A 124 5.82 10.40 -12.07
N ILE A 125 6.08 10.52 -10.76
CA ILE A 125 6.35 9.38 -9.89
C ILE A 125 5.14 8.43 -9.87
N LYS A 126 3.91 8.95 -9.76
CA LYS A 126 2.69 8.14 -9.83
C LYS A 126 2.61 7.31 -11.11
N LYS A 127 2.92 7.91 -12.27
CA LYS A 127 2.91 7.22 -13.56
C LYS A 127 3.95 6.10 -13.60
N ASP A 128 5.18 6.41 -13.20
CA ASP A 128 6.29 5.44 -13.21
C ASP A 128 6.04 4.30 -12.22
N TYR A 129 5.51 4.63 -11.04
CA TYR A 129 5.09 3.67 -10.03
C TYR A 129 4.01 2.72 -10.56
N LEU A 130 2.93 3.23 -11.15
CA LEU A 130 1.84 2.37 -11.65
C LEU A 130 2.33 1.41 -12.74
N ASN A 131 3.14 1.90 -13.68
CA ASN A 131 3.75 1.06 -14.72
C ASN A 131 4.68 -0.01 -14.10
N ARG A 132 5.46 0.36 -13.08
CA ARG A 132 6.36 -0.59 -12.40
C ARG A 132 5.58 -1.62 -11.61
N LEU A 133 4.55 -1.21 -10.88
CA LEU A 133 3.67 -2.07 -10.11
C LEU A 133 3.04 -3.14 -10.99
N GLU A 134 2.42 -2.74 -12.10
CA GLU A 134 1.81 -3.66 -13.06
C GLU A 134 2.83 -4.66 -13.61
N SER A 135 4.02 -4.16 -14.01
CA SER A 135 5.11 -5.02 -14.49
C SER A 135 5.58 -6.01 -13.42
N VAL A 136 5.74 -5.58 -12.17
CA VAL A 136 6.18 -6.45 -11.06
C VAL A 136 5.15 -7.52 -10.76
N GLN A 137 3.87 -7.14 -10.67
CA GLN A 137 2.77 -8.08 -10.43
C GLN A 137 2.75 -9.15 -11.52
N TYR A 138 2.78 -8.75 -12.79
CA TYR A 138 2.78 -9.67 -13.93
C TYR A 138 4.02 -10.58 -13.99
N ASP A 139 5.22 -10.03 -13.74
CA ASP A 139 6.48 -10.76 -13.93
C ASP A 139 6.75 -11.81 -12.85
N PHE A 140 6.19 -11.62 -11.66
CA PHE A 140 6.67 -12.32 -10.46
C PHE A 140 5.58 -12.93 -9.59
N PHE A 141 4.37 -12.37 -9.54
CA PHE A 141 3.35 -12.74 -8.58
C PHE A 141 2.15 -13.41 -9.26
N SER A 142 1.41 -14.19 -8.47
CA SER A 142 0.06 -14.64 -8.83
C SER A 142 -1.00 -13.73 -8.22
N ASP A 143 -2.26 -14.01 -8.54
CA ASP A 143 -3.41 -13.33 -7.96
C ASP A 143 -3.55 -13.57 -6.44
N ASN A 144 -2.80 -14.53 -5.86
CA ASN A 144 -2.79 -14.80 -4.42
C ASN A 144 -1.79 -13.93 -3.63
N SER A 145 -1.04 -13.05 -4.30
CA SER A 145 -0.10 -12.15 -3.63
C SER A 145 -0.84 -11.15 -2.73
N THR A 146 -0.17 -10.76 -1.64
CA THR A 146 -0.69 -9.76 -0.71
C THR A 146 0.09 -8.46 -0.89
N LYS A 147 -0.62 -7.34 -1.05
CA LYS A 147 -0.02 -6.01 -1.25
C LYS A 147 -0.21 -5.16 -0.01
N PHE A 148 0.84 -4.44 0.38
CA PHE A 148 0.83 -3.48 1.47
C PHE A 148 1.29 -2.14 0.91
N ALA A 149 0.66 -1.06 1.34
CA ALA A 149 1.08 0.29 1.01
C ALA A 149 1.24 1.09 2.29
N CYS A 150 2.32 1.86 2.39
CA CYS A 150 2.66 2.70 3.53
C CYS A 150 3.16 4.06 3.03
N ILE A 151 2.63 5.14 3.58
CA ILE A 151 3.04 6.50 3.24
C ILE A 151 3.24 7.34 4.49
N THR A 152 4.24 8.22 4.47
CA THR A 152 4.63 9.02 5.63
C THR A 152 4.70 10.50 5.26
N THR A 153 4.21 11.35 6.17
CA THR A 153 4.26 12.81 6.09
C THR A 153 4.50 13.42 7.47
N THR A 154 4.73 14.72 7.52
CA THR A 154 4.78 15.51 8.76
C THR A 154 3.68 16.57 8.78
N LEU A 155 2.89 16.54 9.84
CA LEU A 155 1.83 17.49 10.12
C LEU A 155 2.36 18.63 11.01
N SER A 156 1.95 19.86 10.71
CA SER A 156 2.27 21.03 11.54
C SER A 156 1.08 21.38 12.45
N GLY A 157 1.26 21.22 13.76
CA GLY A 157 0.28 21.59 14.78
C GLY A 157 -0.98 20.69 14.85
N LYS A 158 -1.74 20.85 15.94
CA LYS A 158 -2.95 20.05 16.24
C LYS A 158 -4.11 20.32 15.28
N LEU A 159 -4.21 21.52 14.71
CA LEU A 159 -5.28 21.86 13.78
C LEU A 159 -5.11 21.10 12.44
N GLY A 160 -3.85 20.94 11.99
CA GLY A 160 -3.53 20.20 10.77
C GLY A 160 -3.88 18.71 10.86
N SER A 161 -3.69 18.10 12.03
CA SER A 161 -4.02 16.68 12.23
C SER A 161 -5.52 16.40 12.23
N VAL A 162 -6.33 17.25 12.86
CA VAL A 162 -7.79 17.12 12.83
C VAL A 162 -8.36 17.33 11.42
N TYR A 163 -7.89 18.36 10.72
CA TYR A 163 -8.32 18.63 9.34
C TYR A 163 -7.97 17.47 8.40
N PHE A 164 -6.74 16.95 8.49
CA PHE A 164 -6.33 15.81 7.69
C PHE A 164 -7.15 14.55 7.99
N LEU A 165 -7.42 14.27 9.27
CA LEU A 165 -8.24 13.14 9.68
C LEU A 165 -9.65 13.21 9.10
N ASN A 166 -10.25 14.39 9.01
CA ASN A 166 -11.55 14.55 8.36
C ASN A 166 -11.45 14.32 6.85
N ARG A 167 -10.41 14.87 6.20
CA ARG A 167 -10.18 14.66 4.75
C ARG A 167 -9.96 13.21 4.37
N ILE A 168 -9.21 12.45 5.17
CA ILE A 168 -9.01 11.02 4.88
C ILE A 168 -10.29 10.21 5.12
N LYS A 169 -11.06 10.53 6.17
CA LYS A 169 -12.38 9.93 6.44
C LYS A 169 -13.34 10.14 5.26
N GLU A 170 -13.39 11.36 4.73
CA GLU A 170 -14.22 11.71 3.57
C GLU A 170 -13.71 11.04 2.28
N SER A 171 -12.43 11.24 1.94
CA SER A 171 -11.86 10.78 0.66
C SER A 171 -11.86 9.26 0.50
N LEU A 172 -11.70 8.52 1.59
CA LEU A 172 -11.70 7.07 1.58
C LEU A 172 -13.03 6.46 2.05
N ASN A 173 -14.07 7.25 2.36
CA ASN A 173 -15.32 6.75 2.92
C ASN A 173 -15.09 5.81 4.12
N LEU A 174 -14.32 6.28 5.11
CA LEU A 174 -13.92 5.44 6.24
C LEU A 174 -15.08 5.10 7.16
N GLN A 175 -15.16 3.81 7.49
CA GLN A 175 -16.12 3.16 8.36
C GLN A 175 -15.37 2.40 9.46
N ASN A 176 -16.09 1.91 10.48
CA ASN A 176 -15.53 1.10 11.57
C ASN A 176 -14.27 1.71 12.20
N ILE A 177 -14.29 3.02 12.41
CA ILE A 177 -13.15 3.77 12.91
C ILE A 177 -12.95 3.45 14.39
N ASP A 178 -11.75 3.00 14.75
CA ASP A 178 -11.33 2.80 16.13
C ASP A 178 -10.08 3.64 16.39
N GLU A 179 -10.01 4.27 17.57
CA GLU A 179 -8.89 5.14 17.93
C GLU A 179 -8.30 4.69 19.27
N GLN A 180 -6.99 4.49 19.30
CA GLN A 180 -6.23 4.10 20.48
C GLN A 180 -5.17 5.17 20.72
N SER A 181 -5.24 5.82 21.88
CA SER A 181 -4.20 6.77 22.31
C SER A 181 -3.27 6.05 23.27
N ASP A 182 -1.97 6.21 23.07
CA ASP A 182 -1.00 5.71 24.03
C ASP A 182 -0.68 6.82 25.04
N THR A 183 -0.99 6.55 26.30
CA THR A 183 -0.75 7.47 27.41
C THR A 183 0.53 7.14 28.18
N VAL A 184 1.30 6.14 27.74
CA VAL A 184 2.56 5.74 28.37
C VAL A 184 3.63 6.79 28.08
N GLU A 185 4.29 7.24 29.15
CA GLU A 185 5.43 8.14 29.07
C GLU A 185 6.56 7.50 28.24
N ASN A 186 7.05 8.22 27.21
CA ASN A 186 8.01 7.73 26.20
C ASN A 186 7.47 6.70 25.19
N SER A 187 6.15 6.60 24.98
CA SER A 187 5.65 5.79 23.87
C SER A 187 6.19 6.29 22.52
N MET A 188 6.50 5.33 21.63
CA MET A 188 6.93 5.63 20.26
C MET A 188 5.81 6.21 19.40
N LEU A 189 4.55 5.95 19.76
CA LEU A 189 3.35 6.41 19.07
C LEU A 189 2.47 7.16 20.06
N THR A 190 1.86 8.26 19.64
CA THR A 190 0.93 9.03 20.48
C THR A 190 -0.51 8.63 20.22
N LYS A 191 -0.82 8.19 19.00
CA LYS A 191 -2.15 7.70 18.62
C LYS A 191 -2.07 6.72 17.46
N VAL A 192 -2.94 5.72 17.47
CA VAL A 192 -3.22 4.85 16.34
C VAL A 192 -4.70 4.93 15.99
N VAL A 193 -5.02 5.06 14.71
CA VAL A 193 -6.40 5.03 14.21
C VAL A 193 -6.53 3.90 13.21
N TYR A 194 -7.48 3.01 13.44
CA TYR A 194 -7.86 1.96 12.51
C TYR A 194 -9.13 2.36 11.77
N GLY A 195 -9.27 1.90 10.53
CA GLY A 195 -10.46 2.14 9.74
C GLY A 195 -10.67 1.10 8.64
N TYR A 196 -11.87 1.13 8.09
CA TYR A 196 -12.27 0.33 6.94
C TYR A 196 -12.76 1.23 5.81
N THR A 197 -12.25 1.02 4.61
CA THR A 197 -12.83 1.57 3.39
C THR A 197 -13.39 0.45 2.51
N PRO A 198 -14.63 0.58 2.00
CA PRO A 198 -15.15 -0.34 0.99
C PRO A 198 -14.51 -0.13 -0.39
N LEU A 199 -13.67 0.89 -0.55
CA LEU A 199 -12.99 1.19 -1.81
C LEU A 199 -11.84 0.21 -2.09
N TRP A 200 -11.43 -0.65 -1.16
CA TRP A 200 -10.33 -1.59 -1.36
C TRP A 200 -10.74 -3.02 -0.99
N ASP A 201 -10.33 -3.97 -1.82
CA ASP A 201 -10.71 -5.38 -1.66
C ASP A 201 -9.95 -6.05 -0.51
N GLN A 202 -8.67 -5.71 -0.37
CA GLN A 202 -7.82 -6.29 0.65
C GLN A 202 -8.22 -5.76 2.04
N LYS A 203 -8.45 -6.68 2.98
CA LYS A 203 -8.83 -6.38 4.35
C LYS A 203 -8.35 -7.46 5.31
N ILE A 204 -8.17 -7.08 6.57
CA ILE A 204 -8.01 -7.99 7.69
C ILE A 204 -9.25 -7.92 8.57
N THR A 205 -9.46 -8.94 9.41
CA THR A 205 -10.55 -8.95 10.38
C THR A 205 -9.95 -8.92 11.78
N ILE A 206 -10.29 -7.92 12.58
CA ILE A 206 -9.88 -7.79 13.98
C ILE A 206 -11.16 -7.72 14.81
N MET A 207 -11.33 -8.63 15.78
CA MET A 207 -12.52 -8.71 16.63
C MET A 207 -13.83 -8.63 15.81
N ASP A 208 -13.92 -9.46 14.76
CA ASP A 208 -15.05 -9.55 13.82
C ASP A 208 -15.37 -8.29 13.01
N LYS A 209 -14.50 -7.28 13.04
CA LYS A 209 -14.63 -6.06 12.23
C LYS A 209 -13.61 -6.06 11.08
N PRO A 210 -14.04 -5.82 9.83
CA PRO A 210 -13.10 -5.63 8.74
C PRO A 210 -12.34 -4.32 8.96
N MET A 211 -11.03 -4.34 8.72
CA MET A 211 -10.14 -3.18 8.74
C MET A 211 -9.17 -3.29 7.56
N ASN A 212 -8.85 -2.17 6.93
CA ASN A 212 -7.88 -2.11 5.84
C ASN A 212 -7.15 -0.76 5.75
N LEU A 213 -7.16 0.01 6.84
CA LEU A 213 -6.39 1.23 6.97
C LEU A 213 -5.94 1.40 8.41
N GLN A 214 -4.70 1.84 8.58
CA GLN A 214 -4.13 2.21 9.87
C GLN A 214 -3.37 3.53 9.75
N LEU A 215 -3.54 4.43 10.70
CA LEU A 215 -2.80 5.68 10.82
C LEU A 215 -2.06 5.68 12.15
N ALA A 216 -0.74 5.80 12.11
CA ALA A 216 0.10 5.98 13.29
C ALA A 216 0.58 7.43 13.38
N PHE A 217 0.37 8.02 14.55
CA PHE A 217 0.81 9.35 14.90
C PHE A 217 1.98 9.25 15.87
N LYS A 218 3.03 10.01 15.61
CA LYS A 218 4.18 10.17 16.49
C LYS A 218 4.51 11.64 16.62
N ASP A 219 4.42 12.18 17.83
CA ASP A 219 4.86 13.53 18.08
C ASP A 219 6.38 13.62 17.94
N ILE A 220 6.83 14.67 17.26
CA ILE A 220 8.23 14.99 17.05
C ILE A 220 8.49 16.42 17.54
N GLU A 221 9.76 16.81 17.57
CA GLU A 221 10.16 18.13 18.06
C GLU A 221 9.44 19.29 17.36
N ASN A 222 9.34 20.43 18.05
CA ASN A 222 8.74 21.67 17.55
C ASN A 222 7.22 21.61 17.27
N GLY A 223 6.48 20.76 18.00
CA GLY A 223 5.02 20.68 17.90
C GLY A 223 4.52 20.13 16.57
N LYS A 224 5.35 19.36 15.88
CA LYS A 224 5.02 18.63 14.67
C LYS A 224 4.64 17.20 15.00
N THR A 225 3.84 16.56 14.15
CA THR A 225 3.44 15.17 14.30
C THR A 225 3.76 14.42 13.02
N LYS A 226 4.62 13.41 13.12
CA LYS A 226 4.86 12.45 12.05
C LYS A 226 3.63 11.55 11.93
N LEU A 227 3.09 11.45 10.71
CA LEU A 227 1.96 10.59 10.39
C LEU A 227 2.42 9.54 9.39
N THR A 228 2.18 8.27 9.75
CA THR A 228 2.36 7.13 8.84
C THR A 228 1.00 6.49 8.60
N ILE A 229 0.65 6.24 7.34
CA ILE A 229 -0.64 5.67 6.91
C ILE A 229 -0.35 4.38 6.17
N GLY A 230 -0.97 3.28 6.59
CA GLY A 230 -0.76 1.95 6.03
C GLY A 230 -2.05 1.24 5.64
N THR A 231 -1.96 0.33 4.68
CA THR A 231 -3.05 -0.57 4.27
C THR A 231 -2.50 -1.95 3.88
N PRO A 232 -3.20 -3.06 4.23
CA PRO A 232 -4.37 -3.10 5.11
C PRO A 232 -4.04 -2.75 6.57
N ILE A 233 -2.77 -2.86 6.95
CA ILE A 233 -2.18 -2.45 8.23
C ILE A 233 -0.72 -2.06 8.03
N LEU A 234 -0.14 -1.38 9.01
CA LEU A 234 1.28 -1.06 9.02
C LEU A 234 2.08 -2.32 9.38
N ILE A 235 2.92 -2.76 8.44
CA ILE A 235 3.77 -3.95 8.60
C ILE A 235 5.11 -3.63 9.29
N THR A 236 5.44 -2.35 9.46
CA THR A 236 6.72 -1.86 10.00
C THR A 236 6.60 -1.20 11.37
N GLU A 237 5.50 -1.42 12.09
CA GLU A 237 5.25 -0.79 13.40
C GLU A 237 5.98 -1.45 14.60
N TYR A 238 6.90 -2.39 14.36
CA TYR A 238 7.64 -3.09 15.40
C TYR A 238 9.15 -3.06 15.16
#